data_AF-A0A7X1CDK9-F1
#
_entry.id   AF-A0A7X1CDK9-F1
#
_cell.length_a   1.000
_cell.length_b   1.000
_cell.length_c   1.000
_cell.angle_alpha   90.00
_cell.angle_beta   90.00
_cell.angle_gamma   90.00
#
_symmetry.space_group_name_H-M   'P 1'
#
loop_
_entity.id
_entity.type
_entity.pdbx_description
1 polymer ?
#
loop_
_entity_poly.entity_id
_entity_poly.type
_entity_poly.pdbx_seq_one_letter_code
_entity_poly.pdbx_strand_id
1 'polypeptide(L)'
;MKELCEMFQISRSSYYRWVKQKDRKEWTELECLINRLCVENKFRYGYRKITALVNRTHRVSKNTVQKIMQKYGWSCRVKRKKKQKTGQPYAIYANQLNRQFQSDRPLTKLVTDITYLPFGQKLLYLSTIMDLYNGEIIAYTIGD
;
A
#
# COMPACT_ATOMS: atom_id res chain seq x y z
N MET A 1 36.86 -10.74 5.95
CA MET A 1 36.49 -10.71 7.39
C MET A 1 37.69 -10.46 8.30
N LYS A 2 38.83 -11.16 8.11
CA LYS A 2 40.08 -10.90 8.83
C LYS A 2 40.55 -9.44 8.69
N GLU A 3 40.59 -8.94 7.46
CA GLU A 3 40.95 -7.54 7.13
C GLU A 3 40.01 -6.51 7.79
N LEU A 4 38.69 -6.78 7.81
CA LEU A 4 37.72 -5.93 8.51
C LEU A 4 37.95 -5.91 10.03
N CYS A 5 38.22 -7.07 10.63
CA CYS A 5 38.55 -7.16 12.06
C CYS A 5 39.84 -6.39 12.40
N GLU A 6 40.86 -6.45 11.53
CA GLU A 6 42.12 -5.71 11.70
C GLU A 6 41.92 -4.20 11.54
N MET A 7 41.17 -3.77 10.52
CA MET A 7 40.85 -2.35 10.29
C MET A 7 40.08 -1.72 11.45
N PHE A 8 39.14 -2.45 12.07
CA PHE A 8 38.36 -1.98 13.23
C PHE A 8 39.01 -2.32 14.58
N GLN A 9 40.21 -2.90 14.61
CA GLN A 9 40.91 -3.34 15.83
C GLN A 9 40.08 -4.27 16.75
N ILE A 10 39.27 -5.14 16.17
CA ILE A 10 38.45 -6.13 16.91
C ILE A 10 39.07 -7.52 16.73
N SER A 11 39.22 -8.29 17.82
CA SER A 11 39.71 -9.67 17.69
C SER A 11 38.71 -10.55 16.92
N ARG A 12 39.22 -11.42 16.04
CA ARG A 12 38.38 -12.37 15.27
C ARG A 12 37.52 -13.24 16.19
N SER A 13 38.07 -13.69 17.32
CA SER A 13 37.35 -14.49 18.31
C SER A 13 36.17 -13.72 18.92
N SER A 14 36.33 -12.42 19.20
CA SER A 14 35.24 -11.56 19.68
C SER A 14 34.16 -11.38 18.62
N TYR A 15 34.53 -11.18 17.35
CA TYR A 15 33.58 -11.09 16.25
C TYR A 15 32.73 -12.37 16.13
N TYR A 16 33.36 -13.54 16.04
CA TYR A 16 32.62 -14.80 15.91
C TYR A 16 31.82 -15.15 17.17
N ARG A 17 32.30 -14.78 18.37
CA ARG A 17 31.53 -14.90 19.61
C ARG A 17 30.27 -14.05 19.57
N TRP A 18 30.37 -12.80 19.11
CA TRP A 18 29.23 -11.90 18.95
C TRP A 18 28.25 -12.40 17.88
N VAL A 19 28.74 -12.83 16.72
CA VAL A 19 27.91 -13.45 15.67
C VAL A 19 27.14 -14.65 16.20
N LYS A 20 27.82 -15.54 16.95
CA LYS A 20 27.20 -16.73 17.57
C LYS A 20 26.16 -16.40 18.66
N GLN A 21 26.24 -15.22 19.26
CA GLN A 21 25.23 -14.72 20.22
C GLN A 21 24.07 -13.99 19.53
N LYS A 22 24.29 -13.41 18.35
CA LYS A 22 23.28 -12.63 17.61
C LYS A 22 22.02 -13.43 17.29
N ASP A 23 22.16 -14.73 17.05
CA ASP A 23 21.05 -15.62 16.66
C ASP A 23 20.29 -16.22 17.85
N ARG A 24 20.69 -15.95 19.09
CA ARG A 24 20.01 -16.43 20.31
C ARG A 24 19.27 -15.31 21.02
N LYS A 25 18.31 -14.70 20.34
CA LYS A 25 17.28 -13.91 21.02
C LYS A 25 15.99 -14.71 21.05
N GLU A 26 15.83 -15.46 22.14
CA GLU A 26 14.53 -16.02 22.50
C GLU A 26 13.53 -14.89 22.66
N TRP A 27 12.31 -15.11 22.16
CA TRP A 27 11.24 -14.15 22.32
C TRP A 27 10.82 -14.08 23.79
N THR A 28 10.65 -12.86 24.28
CA THR A 28 10.01 -12.63 25.58
C THR A 28 8.56 -13.14 25.55
N GLU A 29 7.98 -13.44 26.71
CA GLU A 29 6.58 -13.87 26.82
C GLU A 29 5.61 -12.88 26.15
N LEU A 30 5.89 -11.58 26.27
CA LEU A 30 5.12 -10.52 25.63
C LEU A 30 5.24 -10.56 24.10
N GLU A 31 6.43 -10.78 23.56
CA GLU A 31 6.65 -10.93 22.11
C GLU A 31 5.93 -12.17 21.57
N CYS A 32 5.97 -13.29 22.30
CA CYS A 32 5.22 -14.51 21.98
C CYS A 32 3.70 -14.26 21.95
N LEU A 33 3.16 -13.56 22.96
CA LEU A 33 1.75 -13.20 23.03
C LEU A 33 1.33 -12.28 21.87
N ILE A 34 2.11 -11.23 21.59
CA ILE A 34 1.84 -10.30 20.49
C ILE A 34 1.86 -11.05 19.15
N ASN A 35 2.85 -11.90 18.92
CA ASN A 35 2.92 -12.72 17.71
C ASN A 35 1.69 -13.61 17.56
N ARG A 36 1.29 -14.31 18.63
CA ARG A 36 0.12 -15.18 18.65
C ARG A 36 -1.14 -14.40 18.25
N LEU A 37 -1.39 -13.26 18.90
CA LEU A 37 -2.54 -12.40 18.60
C LEU A 37 -2.50 -11.87 17.17
N CYS A 38 -1.33 -11.52 16.64
CA CYS A 38 -1.16 -11.12 15.26
C CYS A 38 -1.52 -12.25 14.28
N VAL A 39 -1.03 -13.47 14.54
CA VAL A 39 -1.29 -14.65 13.70
C VAL A 39 -2.76 -15.06 13.74
N GLU A 40 -3.37 -15.15 14.92
CA GLU A 40 -4.80 -15.47 15.11
C GLU A 40 -5.69 -14.50 14.33
N ASN A 41 -5.34 -13.21 14.35
CA ASN A 41 -6.07 -12.16 13.64
C ASN A 41 -5.62 -11.97 12.18
N LYS A 42 -4.80 -12.90 11.64
CA LYS A 42 -4.32 -12.90 10.25
C LYS A 42 -3.65 -11.58 9.87
N PHE A 43 -2.97 -10.94 10.83
CA PHE A 43 -2.33 -9.63 10.74
C PHE A 43 -3.29 -8.50 10.28
N ARG A 44 -4.60 -8.60 10.55
CA ARG A 44 -5.58 -7.56 10.17
C ARG A 44 -5.69 -6.42 11.18
N TYR A 45 -5.14 -6.62 12.37
CA TYR A 45 -5.21 -5.66 13.45
C TYR A 45 -3.91 -4.86 13.53
N GLY A 46 -4.06 -3.53 13.59
CA GLY A 46 -2.94 -2.65 13.92
C GLY A 46 -2.64 -2.65 15.42
N TYR A 47 -1.51 -2.04 15.78
CA TYR A 47 -0.97 -2.07 17.14
C TYR A 47 -1.95 -1.55 18.20
N ARG A 48 -2.85 -0.61 17.89
CA ARG A 48 -3.87 -0.12 18.83
C ARG A 48 -4.84 -1.23 19.25
N LYS A 49 -5.30 -2.05 18.30
CA LYS A 49 -6.18 -3.20 18.58
C LYS A 49 -5.44 -4.32 19.28
N ILE A 50 -4.21 -4.62 18.86
CA ILE A 50 -3.37 -5.62 19.53
C ILE A 50 -3.09 -5.20 20.99
N THR A 51 -2.80 -3.92 21.25
CA THR A 51 -2.61 -3.40 22.61
C THR A 51 -3.85 -3.64 23.48
N ALA A 52 -5.05 -3.38 22.96
CA ALA A 52 -6.29 -3.63 23.69
C ALA A 52 -6.49 -5.12 24.03
N LEU A 53 -6.07 -6.04 23.15
CA LEU A 53 -6.13 -7.48 23.40
C LEU A 53 -5.09 -7.95 24.42
N VAL A 54 -3.85 -7.46 24.30
CA VAL A 54 -2.77 -7.72 25.27
C VAL A 54 -3.17 -7.23 26.65
N ASN A 55 -3.81 -6.05 26.73
CA ASN A 55 -4.19 -5.44 27.99
C ASN A 55 -5.35 -6.14 28.73
N ARG A 56 -5.91 -7.23 28.18
CA ARG A 56 -6.86 -8.08 28.90
C ARG A 56 -6.17 -8.97 29.94
N THR A 57 -4.91 -9.32 29.72
CA THR A 57 -4.13 -10.21 30.59
C THR A 57 -2.86 -9.55 31.12
N HIS A 58 -2.41 -8.46 30.50
CA HIS A 58 -1.21 -7.71 30.88
C HIS A 58 -1.53 -6.21 31.05
N ARG A 59 -0.57 -5.42 31.54
CA ARG A 59 -0.66 -3.95 31.51
C ARG A 59 0.54 -3.39 30.75
N VAL A 60 0.36 -3.11 29.46
CA VAL A 60 1.42 -2.66 28.55
C VAL A 60 1.02 -1.38 27.84
N SER A 61 1.99 -0.47 27.70
CA SER A 61 1.82 0.75 26.91
C SER A 61 1.69 0.43 25.42
N LYS A 62 0.81 1.16 24.72
CA LYS A 62 0.64 1.08 23.26
C LYS A 62 1.96 1.27 22.49
N ASN A 63 2.87 2.10 23.02
CA ASN A 63 4.15 2.39 22.38
C ASN A 63 5.08 1.16 22.43
N THR A 64 5.03 0.37 23.50
CA THR A 64 5.82 -0.87 23.64
C THR A 64 5.34 -1.92 22.64
N VAL A 65 4.02 -2.11 22.54
CA VAL A 65 3.41 -3.02 21.55
C VAL A 65 3.77 -2.59 20.13
N GLN A 66 3.70 -1.28 19.83
CA GLN A 66 4.09 -0.73 18.54
C GLN A 66 5.55 -1.03 18.20
N LYS A 67 6.48 -0.78 19.13
CA LYS A 67 7.92 -1.05 18.94
C LYS A 67 8.18 -2.53 18.65
N ILE A 68 7.53 -3.43 19.39
CA ILE A 68 7.66 -4.88 19.18
C ILE A 68 7.12 -5.27 17.79
N MET A 69 5.93 -4.81 17.42
CA MET A 69 5.35 -5.10 16.11
C MET A 69 6.21 -4.57 14.96
N GLN A 70 6.80 -3.37 15.12
CA GLN A 70 7.72 -2.79 14.14
C GLN A 70 9.02 -3.59 14.02
N LYS A 71 9.61 -4.00 15.16
CA LYS A 71 10.85 -4.79 15.22
C LYS A 71 10.76 -6.08 14.40
N TYR A 72 9.60 -6.75 14.39
CA TYR A 72 9.39 -8.02 13.69
C TYR A 72 8.54 -7.91 12.41
N GLY A 73 8.18 -6.71 11.99
CA GLY A 73 7.35 -6.51 10.79
C GLY A 73 5.93 -7.05 10.90
N TRP A 74 5.38 -7.18 12.11
CA TRP A 74 4.00 -7.66 12.37
C TRP A 74 2.94 -6.57 12.15
N SER A 75 3.15 -5.72 11.16
CA SER A 75 2.24 -4.64 10.81
C SER A 75 0.92 -5.15 10.25
N CYS A 76 -0.11 -4.31 10.36
CA CYS A 76 -1.41 -4.59 9.77
C CYS A 76 -1.28 -4.77 8.26
N ARG A 77 -1.72 -5.92 7.73
CA ARG A 77 -1.79 -6.21 6.31
C ARG A 77 -3.04 -5.58 5.73
N VAL A 78 -2.86 -4.62 4.83
CA VAL A 78 -3.96 -4.04 4.06
C VAL A 78 -4.49 -5.10 3.09
N LYS A 79 -5.79 -5.35 3.11
CA LYS A 79 -6.44 -6.22 2.13
C LYS A 79 -6.30 -5.57 0.76
N ARG A 80 -5.67 -6.26 -0.21
CA ARG A 80 -5.66 -5.83 -1.61
C ARG A 80 -7.12 -5.66 -2.07
N LYS A 81 -7.48 -4.48 -2.60
CA LYS A 81 -8.80 -4.26 -3.21
C LYS A 81 -8.98 -5.31 -4.30
N LYS A 82 -10.00 -6.16 -4.18
CA LYS A 82 -10.38 -7.07 -5.26
C LYS A 82 -11.02 -6.21 -6.35
N LYS A 83 -10.38 -6.08 -7.51
CA LYS A 83 -11.04 -5.53 -8.70
C LYS A 83 -12.12 -6.53 -9.08
N GLN A 84 -13.38 -6.10 -9.17
CA GLN A 84 -14.41 -6.95 -9.74
C GLN A 84 -13.99 -7.27 -11.18
N LYS A 85 -14.06 -8.55 -11.56
CA LYS A 85 -13.89 -8.91 -12.97
C LYS A 85 -15.08 -8.27 -13.69
N THR A 86 -14.80 -7.35 -14.61
CA THR A 86 -15.80 -6.89 -15.56
C THR A 86 -16.41 -8.15 -16.20
N GLY A 87 -17.74 -8.21 -16.33
CA GLY A 87 -18.41 -9.34 -16.96
C GLY A 87 -17.90 -9.57 -18.39
N GLN A 88 -18.41 -10.61 -19.05
CA GLN A 88 -18.06 -10.80 -20.47
C GLN A 88 -18.52 -9.58 -21.27
N PRO A 89 -17.62 -8.91 -21.99
CA PRO A 89 -18.02 -7.79 -22.83
C PRO A 89 -18.92 -8.28 -23.96
N TYR A 90 -19.97 -7.52 -24.27
CA TYR A 90 -20.88 -7.82 -25.39
C TYR A 90 -20.12 -7.86 -26.74
N ALA A 91 -19.11 -7.01 -26.89
CA ALA A 91 -18.18 -7.01 -28.02
C ALA A 91 -16.78 -6.58 -27.56
N ILE A 92 -15.75 -7.21 -28.11
CA ILE A 92 -14.34 -6.83 -27.89
C ILE A 92 -13.86 -6.08 -29.14
N TYR A 93 -13.62 -4.78 -28.99
CA TYR A 93 -13.01 -3.97 -30.03
C TYR A 93 -11.50 -3.90 -29.82
N ALA A 94 -10.75 -3.89 -30.92
CA ALA A 94 -9.31 -3.66 -30.86
C ALA A 94 -9.04 -2.27 -30.25
N ASN A 95 -8.14 -2.20 -29.27
CA ASN A 95 -7.73 -0.93 -28.69
C ASN A 95 -6.81 -0.19 -29.67
N GLN A 96 -7.40 0.58 -30.58
CA GLN A 96 -6.66 1.36 -31.58
C GLN A 96 -5.80 2.45 -30.96
N LEU A 97 -6.25 3.04 -29.84
CA LEU A 97 -5.51 4.10 -29.15
C LEU A 97 -4.24 3.56 -28.47
N ASN A 98 -4.28 2.33 -27.97
CA ASN A 98 -3.16 1.62 -27.33
C ASN A 98 -2.34 2.49 -26.34
N ARG A 99 -3.01 3.31 -25.53
CA ARG A 99 -2.41 4.27 -24.58
C ARG A 99 -1.51 5.34 -25.22
N GLN A 100 -1.59 5.55 -26.52
CA GLN A 100 -0.90 6.63 -27.23
C GLN A 100 -1.76 7.90 -27.20
N PHE A 101 -1.72 8.59 -26.06
CA PHE A 101 -2.55 9.78 -25.81
C PHE A 101 -2.00 11.09 -26.39
N GLN A 102 -1.03 11.01 -27.29
CA GLN A 102 -0.47 12.16 -27.99
C GLN A 102 -0.83 12.05 -29.47
N SER A 103 -1.17 13.19 -30.07
CA SER A 103 -1.41 13.33 -31.51
C SER A 103 -0.40 14.30 -32.12
N ASP A 104 0.01 14.05 -33.37
CA ASP A 104 0.90 14.96 -34.13
C ASP A 104 0.13 16.04 -34.89
N ARG A 105 -1.20 15.88 -35.01
CA ARG A 105 -2.09 16.80 -35.73
C ARG A 105 -3.38 17.04 -34.93
N PRO A 106 -3.97 18.24 -35.04
CA PRO A 106 -5.25 18.54 -34.40
C PRO A 106 -6.36 17.63 -34.94
N LEU A 107 -7.40 17.41 -34.13
CA LEU A 107 -8.63 16.67 -34.45
C LEU A 107 -8.44 15.21 -34.93
N THR A 108 -7.26 14.63 -34.70
CA THR A 108 -6.96 13.26 -35.12
C THR A 108 -7.33 12.24 -34.04
N LYS A 109 -7.17 12.60 -32.77
CA LYS A 109 -7.52 11.77 -31.62
C LYS A 109 -8.34 12.60 -30.64
N LEU A 110 -9.62 12.27 -30.52
CA LEU A 110 -10.54 12.91 -29.60
C LEU A 110 -10.89 11.94 -28.47
N VAL A 111 -10.89 12.45 -27.24
CA VAL A 111 -11.35 11.70 -26.07
C VAL A 111 -12.53 12.41 -25.43
N THR A 112 -13.44 11.62 -24.88
CA THR A 112 -14.62 12.13 -24.20
C THR A 112 -14.65 11.65 -22.77
N ASP A 113 -15.06 12.51 -21.86
CA ASP A 113 -15.30 12.14 -20.47
C ASP A 113 -16.63 12.71 -19.98
N ILE A 114 -17.27 11.96 -19.08
CA ILE A 114 -18.47 12.41 -18.36
C ILE A 114 -18.09 12.55 -16.89
N THR A 115 -18.06 13.80 -16.44
CA THR A 115 -17.77 14.14 -15.05
C THR A 115 -19.08 14.51 -14.33
N TYR A 116 -19.31 13.88 -13.18
CA TYR A 116 -20.46 14.17 -12.33
C TYR A 116 -20.15 15.39 -11.44
N LEU A 117 -21.00 16.42 -11.54
CA LEU A 117 -20.87 17.67 -10.81
C LEU A 117 -21.98 17.79 -9.75
N PRO A 118 -21.71 17.52 -8.47
CA PRO A 118 -22.70 17.74 -7.41
C PRO A 118 -22.96 19.24 -7.25
N PHE A 119 -24.21 19.67 -7.48
CA PHE A 119 -24.62 21.07 -7.41
C PHE A 119 -25.86 21.22 -6.51
N GLY A 120 -25.62 21.53 -5.24
CA GLY A 120 -26.68 21.62 -4.24
C GLY A 120 -27.42 20.29 -4.07
N GLN A 121 -28.72 20.29 -4.36
CA GLN A 121 -29.57 19.08 -4.31
C GLN A 121 -29.64 18.32 -5.65
N LYS A 122 -28.97 18.83 -6.70
CA LYS A 122 -28.95 18.23 -8.02
C LYS A 122 -27.57 17.65 -8.35
N LEU A 123 -27.55 16.68 -9.25
CA LEU A 123 -26.33 16.14 -9.82
C LEU A 123 -26.31 16.51 -11.30
N LEU A 124 -25.37 17.35 -11.71
CA LEU A 124 -25.20 17.72 -13.10
C LEU A 124 -24.18 16.82 -13.77
N TYR A 125 -24.26 16.71 -15.09
CA TYR A 125 -23.37 15.90 -15.90
C TYR A 125 -22.62 16.81 -16.86
N LEU A 126 -21.30 16.89 -16.71
CA LEU A 126 -20.42 17.56 -17.65
C LEU A 126 -19.92 16.53 -18.67
N SER A 127 -20.40 16.64 -19.90
CA SER A 127 -19.88 15.91 -21.05
C SER A 127 -18.86 16.78 -21.77
N THR A 128 -17.65 16.26 -21.99
CA THR A 128 -16.55 16.99 -22.62
C THR A 128 -15.96 16.20 -23.78
N ILE A 129 -15.46 16.92 -24.79
CA ILE A 129 -14.63 16.39 -25.86
C ILE A 129 -13.30 17.14 -25.85
N MET A 130 -12.21 16.41 -25.71
CA MET A 130 -10.84 16.93 -25.66
C MET A 130 -10.04 16.46 -26.88
N ASP A 131 -9.28 17.37 -27.49
CA ASP A 131 -8.29 17.05 -28.52
C ASP A 131 -6.95 16.66 -27.86
N LEU A 132 -6.42 15.50 -28.22
CA LEU A 132 -5.14 15.00 -27.71
C LEU A 132 -3.90 15.63 -28.36
N TYR A 133 -4.07 16.52 -29.35
CA TYR A 133 -2.96 17.28 -29.92
C TYR A 133 -2.41 18.31 -28.93
N ASN A 134 -3.29 19.17 -28.40
CA ASN A 134 -2.93 20.28 -27.52
C ASN A 134 -3.63 20.22 -26.14
N GLY A 135 -4.51 19.24 -25.91
CA GLY A 135 -5.26 19.08 -24.67
C GLY A 135 -6.45 20.03 -24.52
N GLU A 136 -6.85 20.74 -25.58
CA GLU A 136 -7.96 21.68 -25.52
C GLU A 136 -9.31 20.97 -25.50
N ILE A 137 -10.25 21.53 -24.74
CA ILE A 137 -11.66 21.13 -24.78
C ILE A 137 -12.32 21.81 -25.98
N ILE A 138 -12.62 21.03 -27.01
CA ILE A 138 -13.22 21.54 -28.25
C ILE A 138 -14.75 21.67 -28.15
N ALA A 139 -15.37 20.88 -27.27
CA ALA A 139 -16.79 20.93 -27.02
C ALA A 139 -17.08 20.48 -25.60
N TYR A 140 -18.09 21.10 -24.98
CA TYR A 140 -18.64 20.64 -23.72
C TYR A 140 -20.13 20.95 -23.62
N THR A 141 -20.83 20.19 -22.78
CA THR A 141 -22.23 20.44 -22.45
C THR A 141 -22.46 20.04 -21.01
N ILE A 142 -23.27 20.83 -20.30
CA ILE A 142 -23.71 20.55 -18.94
C ILE A 142 -25.21 20.28 -19.00
N GLY A 143 -25.62 19.11 -18.50
CA GLY A 143 -27.03 18.73 -18.36
C GLY A 143 -27.38 18.38 -16.93
N ASP A 144 -28.69 18.38 -16.64
CA ASP A 144 -29.29 17.90 -15.40
C ASP A 144 -29.57 16.38 -15.45
#